data_AF-A0A924JVS2-F1
#
_entry.id   AF-A0A924JVS2-F1
#
_cell.length_a   1.000
_cell.length_b   1.000
_cell.length_c   1.000
_cell.angle_alpha   90.00
_cell.angle_beta   90.00
_cell.angle_gamma   90.00
#
_symmetry.space_group_name_H-M   'P 1'
#
loop_
_entity.id
_entity.type
_entity.pdbx_description
1 polymer ?
#
loop_
_entity_poly.entity_id
_entity_poly.type
_entity_poly.pdbx_seq_one_letter_code
_entity_poly.pdbx_strand_id
1 'polypeptide(L)'
;RLKFIRSAQTAGLTLSEIGSIITVRDAGEVPCGHVLDLLSAKLVDVHRRQQELALLESELHHLIEASQSLDPGDCEAGSVCHVIAQAHR
;
A
#
# COMPACT_ATOMS: atom_id res chain seq x y z
N ARG A 1 12.34 21.04 -16.99
CA ARG A 1 12.58 19.69 -16.41
C ARG A 1 12.02 19.54 -14.99
N LEU A 2 12.31 20.45 -14.06
CA LEU A 2 11.85 20.30 -12.66
C LEU A 2 10.32 20.13 -12.48
N LYS A 3 9.50 20.86 -13.25
CA LYS A 3 8.03 20.72 -13.23
C LYS A 3 7.59 19.28 -13.54
N PHE A 4 8.18 18.66 -14.57
CA PHE A 4 7.91 17.27 -14.94
C PHE A 4 8.28 16.30 -13.80
N ILE A 5 9.48 16.47 -13.22
CA ILE A 5 9.95 15.63 -12.11
C ILE A 5 8.96 15.69 -10.94
N ARG A 6 8.55 16.89 -10.53
CA ARG A 6 7.57 17.07 -9.44
C ARG A 6 6.24 16.40 -9.74
N SER A 7 5.70 16.58 -10.94
CA SER A 7 4.44 15.92 -11.36
C SER A 7 4.56 14.40 -11.38
N ALA A 8 5.68 13.86 -11.87
CA ALA A 8 5.93 12.43 -11.90
C ALA A 8 6.07 11.83 -10.48
N GLN A 9 6.72 12.56 -9.56
CA GLN A 9 6.79 12.17 -8.14
C GLN A 9 5.41 12.17 -7.48
N THR A 10 4.56 13.17 -7.78
CA THR A 10 3.16 13.19 -7.31
C THR A 10 2.37 11.99 -7.83
N ALA A 11 2.69 11.49 -9.02
CA ALA A 11 2.12 10.26 -9.58
C ALA A 11 2.70 8.97 -8.99
N GLY A 12 3.59 9.06 -7.99
CA GLY A 12 4.19 7.90 -7.32
C GLY A 12 5.39 7.29 -8.04
N LEU A 13 5.93 7.96 -9.07
CA LEU A 13 7.16 7.51 -9.72
C LEU A 13 8.38 7.84 -8.87
N THR A 14 9.28 6.88 -8.76
CA THR A 14 10.59 7.01 -8.12
C THR A 14 11.55 7.83 -9.00
N LEU A 15 12.61 8.36 -8.40
CA LEU A 15 13.63 9.08 -9.16
C LEU A 15 14.31 8.22 -10.24
N SER A 16 14.41 6.91 -10.02
CA SER A 16 14.96 5.97 -11.01
C SER A 16 14.05 5.84 -12.23
N GLU A 17 12.75 5.66 -12.02
CA GLU A 17 11.75 5.60 -13.10
C GLU A 17 11.69 6.93 -13.87
N ILE A 18 11.73 8.06 -13.17
CA ILE A 18 11.79 9.39 -13.77
C ILE A 18 13.06 9.56 -14.62
N GLY A 19 14.20 9.08 -14.12
CA GLY A 19 15.46 9.06 -14.85
C GLY A 19 15.35 8.31 -16.17
N SER A 20 14.72 7.13 -16.16
CA SER A 20 14.52 6.33 -17.38
C SER A 20 13.69 7.06 -18.45
N ILE A 21 12.64 7.79 -18.04
CA ILE A 21 11.83 8.62 -18.94
C ILE A 21 12.67 9.75 -19.56
N ILE A 22 13.53 10.39 -18.76
CA ILE A 22 14.42 11.45 -19.21
C ILE A 22 15.42 10.90 -20.23
N THR A 23 15.99 9.72 -20.00
CA THR A 23 16.93 9.06 -20.93
C THR A 23 16.30 8.81 -22.30
N VAL A 24 15.07 8.29 -22.35
CA VAL A 24 14.34 8.08 -23.62
C VAL A 24 14.16 9.40 -24.37
N ARG A 25 13.77 10.46 -23.68
CA ARG A 25 13.63 11.79 -24.30
C ARG A 25 14.98 12.34 -24.79
N ASP A 26 16.04 12.15 -24.02
CA ASP A 26 17.38 12.66 -24.35
C ASP A 26 18.00 11.93 -25.56
N ALA A 27 17.56 10.69 -25.82
CA ALA A 27 17.86 9.96 -27.05
C ALA A 27 17.07 10.44 -28.29
N GLY A 28 16.17 11.42 -28.14
CA GLY A 28 15.33 11.95 -29.22
C GLY A 28 14.01 11.20 -29.44
N GLU A 29 13.73 10.19 -28.62
CA GLU A 29 12.52 9.37 -28.72
C GLU A 29 11.34 9.98 -27.96
N VAL A 30 10.13 9.47 -28.23
CA VAL A 30 8.90 9.90 -27.57
C VAL A 30 8.62 8.99 -26.37
N PRO A 31 8.66 9.50 -25.12
CA PRO A 31 8.57 8.65 -23.93
C PRO A 31 7.13 8.27 -23.53
N CYS A 32 6.10 8.67 -24.28
CA CYS A 32 4.71 8.57 -23.80
C CYS A 32 4.26 7.12 -23.55
N GLY A 33 4.72 6.15 -24.36
CA GLY A 33 4.46 4.73 -24.12
C GLY A 33 5.10 4.26 -22.81
N HIS A 34 6.39 4.57 -22.61
CA HIS A 34 7.11 4.24 -21.38
C HIS A 34 6.48 4.87 -20.13
N VAL A 35 6.01 6.12 -20.22
CA VAL A 35 5.27 6.78 -19.13
C VAL A 35 3.96 6.04 -18.84
N LEU A 36 3.21 5.63 -19.86
CA LEU A 36 1.96 4.89 -19.68
C LEU A 36 2.20 3.57 -18.95
N ASP A 37 3.22 2.80 -19.37
CA ASP A 37 3.55 1.51 -18.76
C ASP A 37 3.88 1.65 -17.27
N LEU A 38 4.68 2.66 -16.92
CA LEU A 38 5.02 2.96 -15.52
C LEU A 38 3.80 3.35 -14.70
N LEU A 39 2.91 4.20 -15.23
CA LEU A 39 1.70 4.61 -14.52
C LEU A 39 0.72 3.44 -14.36
N SER A 40 0.59 2.58 -15.37
CA SER A 40 -0.23 1.37 -15.30
C SER A 40 0.29 0.41 -14.23
N ALA A 41 1.60 0.22 -14.13
CA ALA A 41 2.21 -0.58 -13.06
C ALA A 41 1.94 0.01 -11.68
N LYS A 42 2.10 1.35 -11.51
CA LYS A 42 1.76 2.01 -10.24
C LYS A 42 0.29 1.85 -9.86
N LEU A 43 -0.62 1.92 -10.83
CA LEU A 43 -2.04 1.74 -10.56
C LEU A 43 -2.35 0.31 -10.06
N VAL A 44 -1.71 -0.70 -10.64
CA VAL A 44 -1.82 -2.10 -10.17
C VAL A 44 -1.32 -2.23 -8.72
N ASP A 45 -0.16 -1.63 -8.41
CA ASP A 45 0.38 -1.64 -7.05
C ASP A 45 -0.54 -0.93 -6.05
N VAL A 46 -1.13 0.21 -6.45
CA VAL A 46 -2.11 0.94 -5.63
C VAL A 46 -3.34 0.07 -5.35
N HIS A 47 -3.90 -0.60 -6.35
CA HIS A 47 -5.04 -1.49 -6.16
C HIS A 47 -4.70 -2.66 -5.23
N ARG A 48 -3.54 -3.29 -5.40
CA ARG A 48 -3.08 -4.35 -4.48
C ARG A 48 -2.99 -3.83 -3.05
N ARG A 49 -2.38 -2.64 -2.85
CA ARG A 49 -2.24 -2.08 -1.51
C ARG A 49 -3.59 -1.71 -0.88
N GLN A 50 -4.54 -1.21 -1.67
CA GLN A 50 -5.89 -0.96 -1.19
C GLN A 50 -6.57 -2.26 -0.72
N GLN A 51 -6.44 -3.36 -1.45
CA GLN A 51 -6.98 -4.66 -1.06
C GLN A 51 -6.35 -5.15 0.26
N GLU A 52 -5.02 -5.05 0.40
CA GLU A 52 -4.33 -5.40 1.66
C GLU A 52 -4.81 -4.56 2.84
N LEU A 53 -4.99 -3.26 2.62
CA LEU A 53 -5.47 -2.36 3.67
C LEU A 53 -6.92 -2.65 4.04
N ALA A 54 -7.77 -2.97 3.07
CA ALA A 54 -9.16 -3.35 3.32
C ALA A 54 -9.28 -4.67 4.11
N LEU A 55 -8.42 -5.65 3.80
CA LEU A 55 -8.35 -6.90 4.56
C LEU A 55 -7.88 -6.65 6.00
N LEU A 56 -6.84 -5.83 6.18
CA LEU A 56 -6.36 -5.45 7.51
C LEU A 56 -7.43 -4.69 8.30
N GLU A 57 -8.15 -3.77 7.66
CA GLU A 57 -9.25 -3.04 8.27
C GLU A 57 -10.36 -3.97 8.74
N SER A 58 -10.74 -4.96 7.93
CA SER A 58 -11.73 -5.98 8.32
C SER A 58 -11.27 -6.78 9.54
N GLU A 59 -10.00 -7.19 9.57
CA GLU A 59 -9.43 -7.93 10.70
C GLU A 59 -9.43 -7.08 11.97
N LEU A 60 -9.02 -5.81 11.87
CA LEU A 60 -9.05 -4.89 13.00
C LEU A 60 -10.47 -4.67 13.53
N HIS A 61 -11.48 -4.57 12.66
CA HIS A 61 -12.87 -4.49 13.09
C HIS A 61 -13.31 -5.73 13.85
N HIS A 62 -13.02 -6.93 13.35
CA HIS A 62 -13.35 -8.18 14.03
C HIS A 62 -12.69 -8.28 15.41
N LEU A 63 -11.41 -7.91 15.50
CA LEU A 63 -10.68 -7.86 16.78
C LEU A 63 -11.33 -6.90 17.78
N ILE A 64 -11.73 -5.71 17.32
CA ILE A 64 -12.40 -4.71 18.16
C ILE A 64 -13.76 -5.23 18.64
N GLU A 65 -14.59 -5.78 17.75
CA GLU A 65 -15.90 -6.33 18.11
C GLU A 65 -15.78 -7.48 19.13
N ALA A 66 -14.89 -8.43 18.87
CA ALA A 66 -14.62 -9.54 19.79
C ALA A 66 -14.23 -9.01 21.18
N SER A 67 -13.37 -7.99 21.24
CA SER A 67 -12.91 -7.39 22.50
C SER A 67 -14.02 -6.77 23.35
N GLN A 68 -15.09 -6.27 22.74
CA GLN A 68 -16.21 -5.66 23.46
C GLN A 68 -17.07 -6.70 24.21
N SER A 69 -17.01 -7.96 23.78
CA SER A 69 -17.76 -9.07 24.37
C SER A 69 -16.97 -9.86 25.43
N LEU A 70 -15.68 -9.56 25.61
CA LEU A 70 -14.83 -10.25 26.57
C LEU A 70 -15.07 -9.71 28.00
N ASP A 71 -15.24 -10.62 28.95
CA ASP A 71 -15.12 -10.31 30.37
C ASP A 71 -13.62 -10.23 30.73
N PRO A 72 -13.13 -9.12 31.32
CA PRO A 72 -11.77 -9.04 31.85
C PRO A 72 -11.41 -10.19 32.82
N GLY A 73 -12.40 -10.79 33.49
CA GLY A 73 -12.24 -11.96 34.35
C GLY A 73 -11.88 -13.26 33.61
N ASP A 74 -12.16 -13.36 32.32
CA ASP A 74 -11.84 -14.53 31.47
C ASP A 74 -10.41 -14.49 30.91
N CYS A 75 -9.65 -13.43 31.21
CA CYS A 75 -8.23 -13.35 30.87
C CYS A 75 -7.42 -14.33 31.73
N GLU A 76 -7.24 -15.56 31.24
CA GLU A 76 -6.41 -16.55 31.91
C GLU A 76 -4.96 -16.04 32.07
N ALA A 77 -4.40 -16.22 33.27
CA ALA A 77 -3.04 -15.77 33.63
C ALA A 77 -1.91 -16.37 32.76
N GLY A 78 -2.19 -17.42 31.97
CA GLY A 78 -1.25 -18.02 31.02
C GLY A 78 -1.24 -17.36 29.62
N SER A 79 -2.14 -16.42 29.35
CA SER A 79 -2.28 -15.77 28.04
C SER A 79 -1.96 -14.27 28.13
N VAL A 80 -1.25 -13.73 27.13
CA VAL A 80 -0.84 -12.31 27.11
C VAL A 80 -2.02 -11.39 26.78
N CYS A 81 -2.86 -11.74 25.79
CA CYS A 81 -4.09 -11.02 25.45
C CYS A 81 -5.02 -11.90 24.62
N HIS A 82 -6.24 -12.11 25.09
CA HIS A 82 -7.25 -12.94 24.42
C HIS A 82 -7.77 -12.32 23.12
N VAL A 83 -7.81 -11.00 23.01
CA VAL A 83 -8.24 -10.28 21.79
C VAL A 83 -7.34 -10.66 20.61
N ILE A 84 -6.03 -10.54 20.78
CA ILE A 84 -5.06 -10.78 19.68
C ILE A 84 -4.89 -12.28 19.40
N ALA A 85 -5.02 -13.14 20.41
CA ALA A 85 -4.88 -14.59 20.25
C ALA A 85 -6.02 -15.24 19.45
N GLN A 86 -7.15 -14.55 19.24
CA GLN A 86 -8.30 -15.04 18.48
C GLN A 86 -8.18 -14.81 16.96
N ALA A 87 -7.40 -13.82 16.50
CA ALA A 87 -7.22 -13.46 15.08
C ALA A 87 -6.49 -14.50 14.21
N HIS A 88 -5.85 -15.49 14.84
CA HIS A 88 -4.95 -16.43 14.14
C HIS A 88 -5.34 -17.90 14.33
N ARG A 89 -6.60 -18.17 14.68
CA ARG A 89 -7.10 -19.54 14.87
C ARG A 89 -7.90 -20.04 13.67
#